data_AF-A0A9X6AGX5-F1
#
_entry.id   AF-A0A9X6AGX5-F1
#
_cell.length_a   1.000
_cell.length_b   1.000
_cell.length_c   1.000
_cell.angle_alpha   90.00
_cell.angle_beta   90.00
_cell.angle_gamma   90.00
#
_symmetry.space_group_name_H-M   'P 1'
#
loop_
_entity.id
_entity.type
_entity.pdbx_description
1 polymer ?
#
loop_
_entity_poly.entity_id
_entity_poly.type
_entity_poly.pdbx_seq_one_letter_code
_entity_poly.pdbx_strand_id
1 'polypeptide(L)'
;LREATGLAAEPVATRVTRWDDGLPQYPVGHHTRVARVREHVAELPGLAVCGAAYDGVGIPACVASAYAAVDQLGGDRAGLEALRANPVQSLHGGAGE
;
A
#
# COMPACT_ATOMS: atom_id res chain seq x y z
N LEU A 1 17.54 -23.44 -7.44
CA LEU A 1 18.90 -23.28 -6.88
C LEU A 1 19.85 -24.34 -7.41
N ARG A 2 19.68 -25.64 -7.09
CA ARG A 2 20.54 -26.72 -7.62
C ARG A 2 20.72 -26.69 -9.14
N GLU A 3 19.64 -26.56 -9.91
CA GLU A 3 19.72 -26.49 -11.38
C GLU A 3 20.42 -25.22 -11.87
N ALA A 4 20.03 -24.06 -11.35
CA ALA A 4 20.57 -22.77 -11.78
C ALA A 4 22.02 -22.50 -11.33
N THR A 5 22.46 -23.07 -10.21
CA THR A 5 23.74 -22.73 -9.57
C THR A 5 24.64 -23.93 -9.27
N GLY A 6 24.20 -25.17 -9.50
CA GLY A 6 24.94 -26.39 -9.14
C GLY A 6 25.02 -26.68 -7.64
N LEU A 7 24.40 -25.86 -6.78
CA LEU A 7 24.50 -26.00 -5.33
C LEU A 7 23.82 -27.30 -4.86
N ALA A 8 24.63 -28.18 -4.24
CA ALA A 8 24.20 -29.50 -3.76
C ALA A 8 24.17 -29.64 -2.22
N ALA A 9 24.63 -28.61 -1.50
CA ALA A 9 24.66 -28.61 -0.04
C ALA A 9 23.25 -28.61 0.58
N GLU A 10 23.12 -29.21 1.76
CA GLU A 10 21.88 -29.19 2.54
C GLU A 10 21.74 -27.84 3.30
N PRO A 11 20.54 -27.23 3.33
CA PRO A 11 20.32 -26.01 4.11
C PRO A 11 20.50 -26.23 5.61
N VAL A 12 21.29 -25.38 6.27
CA VAL A 12 21.47 -25.40 7.73
C VAL A 12 20.26 -24.88 8.51
N ALA A 13 19.44 -24.03 7.87
CA ALA A 13 18.21 -23.48 8.42
C ALA A 13 17.25 -23.10 7.28
N THR A 14 15.95 -23.23 7.53
CA THR A 14 14.90 -22.94 6.54
C THR A 14 13.78 -22.15 7.20
N ARG A 15 13.31 -21.10 6.50
CA ARG A 15 12.08 -20.39 6.83
C ARG A 15 11.32 -20.09 5.56
N VAL A 16 10.01 -20.36 5.59
CA VAL A 16 9.10 -20.08 4.48
C VAL A 16 8.08 -19.06 4.97
N THR A 17 7.96 -17.96 4.23
CA THR A 17 6.89 -16.98 4.40
C THR A 17 6.13 -16.90 3.08
N ARG A 18 4.81 -16.92 3.15
CA ARG A 18 3.93 -16.71 1.99
C ARG A 18 3.34 -15.31 2.09
N TRP A 19 3.28 -14.64 0.96
CA TRP A 19 2.71 -13.30 0.84
C TRP A 19 1.61 -13.36 -0.22
N ASP A 20 0.39 -13.64 0.21
CA ASP A 20 -0.78 -13.57 -0.66
C ASP A 20 -1.07 -12.09 -0.93
N ASP A 21 -1.25 -11.74 -2.21
CA ASP A 21 -1.39 -10.36 -2.69
C ASP A 21 -0.26 -9.40 -2.25
N GLY A 22 0.94 -9.93 -1.97
CA GLY A 22 2.04 -9.17 -1.37
C GLY A 22 2.68 -8.10 -2.26
N LEU A 23 2.41 -8.13 -3.58
CA LEU A 23 2.98 -7.19 -4.53
C LEU A 23 1.88 -6.58 -5.42
N PRO A 24 1.51 -5.31 -5.20
CA PRO A 24 0.55 -4.62 -6.07
C PRO A 24 0.99 -4.67 -7.53
N GLN A 25 0.07 -5.06 -8.41
CA GLN A 25 0.28 -5.08 -9.85
C GLN A 25 -0.32 -3.82 -10.46
N TYR A 26 0.44 -3.17 -11.35
CA TYR A 26 0.00 -1.97 -12.06
C TYR A 26 -0.36 -2.32 -13.51
N PRO A 27 -1.60 -2.76 -13.79
CA PRO A 27 -2.01 -3.06 -15.15
C PRO A 27 -2.10 -1.79 -16.00
N VAL A 28 -2.27 -1.97 -17.31
CA VAL A 28 -2.60 -0.86 -18.22
C VAL A 28 -3.79 -0.07 -17.67
N GLY A 29 -3.65 1.26 -17.63
CA GLY A 29 -4.66 2.17 -17.07
C GLY A 29 -4.53 2.42 -15.56
N HIS A 30 -3.49 1.89 -14.90
CA HIS A 30 -3.21 2.12 -13.47
C HIS A 30 -3.22 3.61 -13.10
N HIS A 31 -2.47 4.44 -13.81
CA HIS A 31 -2.40 5.87 -13.53
C HIS A 31 -3.76 6.57 -13.62
N THR A 32 -4.59 6.23 -14.61
CA THR A 32 -5.96 6.76 -14.73
C THR A 32 -6.83 6.34 -13.54
N ARG A 33 -6.68 5.09 -13.07
CA ARG A 33 -7.40 4.59 -11.89
C ARG A 33 -6.96 5.31 -10.62
N VAL A 34 -5.66 5.53 -10.43
CA VAL A 34 -5.10 6.29 -9.31
C VAL A 34 -5.60 7.73 -9.34
N ALA A 35 -5.59 8.39 -10.50
CA ALA A 35 -6.09 9.75 -10.65
C ALA A 35 -7.56 9.85 -10.20
N ARG A 36 -8.43 8.94 -10.67
CA ARG A 36 -9.84 8.88 -10.25
C ARG A 36 -10.01 8.68 -8.75
N VAL A 37 -9.18 7.84 -8.13
CA VAL A 37 -9.19 7.68 -6.66
C VAL A 37 -8.84 8.99 -5.97
N ARG A 38 -7.80 9.68 -6.43
CA ARG A 38 -7.36 10.95 -5.85
C ARG A 38 -8.40 12.06 -6.03
N GLU A 39 -9.09 12.10 -7.17
CA GLU A 39 -10.22 13.02 -7.40
C GLU A 39 -11.30 12.86 -6.33
N HIS A 40 -11.77 11.63 -6.10
CA HIS A 40 -12.78 11.37 -5.06
C HIS A 40 -12.27 11.61 -3.64
N VAL A 41 -11.00 11.28 -3.35
CA VAL A 41 -10.41 11.53 -2.03
C VAL A 41 -10.30 13.03 -1.76
N ALA A 42 -10.04 13.86 -2.76
CA ALA A 42 -9.96 15.31 -2.60
C ALA A 42 -11.27 15.97 -2.17
N GLU A 43 -12.42 15.30 -2.39
CA GLU A 43 -13.73 15.74 -1.91
C GLU A 43 -13.92 15.50 -0.40
N LEU A 44 -12.99 14.79 0.27
CA LEU A 44 -13.07 14.39 1.66
C LEU A 44 -12.00 15.10 2.50
N PRO A 45 -12.35 16.18 3.23
CA PRO A 45 -11.41 16.92 4.06
C PRO A 45 -10.72 16.04 5.10
N GLY A 46 -9.40 16.20 5.23
CA GLY A 46 -8.60 15.47 6.21
C GLY A 46 -8.35 13.99 5.87
N LEU A 47 -8.59 13.56 4.62
CA LEU A 47 -8.19 12.26 4.10
C LEU A 47 -7.17 12.42 2.97
N ALA A 48 -6.08 11.66 3.04
CA ALA A 48 -5.09 11.53 1.98
C ALA A 48 -4.69 10.05 1.81
N VAL A 49 -4.26 9.68 0.59
CA VAL A 49 -3.85 8.30 0.26
C VAL A 49 -2.42 8.23 -0.25
N CYS A 50 -1.70 7.22 0.23
CA CYS A 50 -0.28 6.97 -0.07
C CYS A 50 0.05 5.47 -0.01
N GLY A 51 1.23 5.08 -0.47
CA GLY A 51 1.77 3.72 -0.37
C GLY A 51 1.83 2.95 -1.69
N ALA A 52 2.18 1.66 -1.57
CA ALA A 52 2.57 0.80 -2.69
C ALA A 52 1.47 0.55 -3.74
N ALA A 53 0.22 0.89 -3.45
CA ALA A 53 -0.89 0.74 -4.40
C ALA A 53 -1.00 1.93 -5.38
N TYR A 54 -0.25 3.01 -5.18
CA TYR A 54 -0.42 4.25 -5.95
C TYR A 54 0.76 4.49 -6.90
N ASP A 55 1.81 5.18 -6.44
CA ASP A 55 2.81 5.79 -7.33
C ASP A 55 4.15 5.03 -7.36
N GLY A 56 4.22 3.85 -6.75
CA GLY A 56 5.40 3.00 -6.78
C GLY A 56 5.44 1.97 -5.66
N VAL A 57 5.84 0.74 -5.99
CA VAL A 57 5.88 -0.39 -5.04
C VAL A 57 7.10 -0.33 -4.11
N GLY A 58 8.19 0.32 -4.55
CA GLY A 58 9.42 0.40 -3.76
C GLY A 58 9.26 1.19 -2.45
N ILE A 59 9.99 0.78 -1.42
CA ILE A 59 10.00 1.46 -0.11
C ILE A 59 10.24 2.97 -0.23
N PRO A 60 11.22 3.47 -1.01
CA PRO A 60 11.42 4.91 -1.14
C PRO A 60 10.22 5.65 -1.75
N ALA A 61 9.53 5.04 -2.73
CA ALA A 61 8.33 5.62 -3.32
C ALA A 61 7.18 5.69 -2.31
N CYS A 62 7.00 4.64 -1.51
CA CYS A 62 6.03 4.62 -0.42
C CYS A 62 6.30 5.74 0.60
N VAL A 63 7.56 5.88 1.04
CA VAL A 63 7.97 6.94 1.98
C VAL A 63 7.74 8.34 1.39
N ALA A 64 8.15 8.57 0.13
CA ALA A 64 7.91 9.84 -0.54
C ALA A 64 6.42 10.17 -0.64
N SER A 65 5.59 9.19 -0.99
CA SER A 65 4.13 9.36 -1.07
C SER A 65 3.50 9.67 0.30
N ALA A 66 4.04 9.11 1.39
CA ALA A 66 3.57 9.38 2.73
C ALA A 66 3.87 10.83 3.17
N TYR A 67 5.08 11.33 2.89
CA TYR A 67 5.40 12.73 3.15
C TYR A 67 4.47 13.68 2.38
N ALA A 68 4.27 13.44 1.08
CA ALA A 68 3.36 14.25 0.28
C ALA A 68 1.91 14.22 0.81
N ALA A 69 1.44 13.07 1.30
CA ALA A 69 0.12 12.95 1.91
C ALA A 69 0.01 13.73 3.23
N VAL A 70 1.04 13.72 4.07
CA VAL A 70 1.07 14.50 5.32
C VAL A 70 1.08 16.00 5.03
N ASP A 71 1.86 16.45 4.05
CA ASP A 71 1.91 17.85 3.64
C ASP A 71 0.53 18.35 3.17
N GLN A 72 -0.24 17.52 2.45
CA GLN A 72 -1.61 17.83 2.03
C GLN A 72 -2.58 18.03 3.21
N LEU A 73 -2.37 17.30 4.31
CA LEU A 73 -3.21 17.41 5.50
C LEU A 73 -2.85 18.64 6.36
N GLY A 74 -1.69 19.26 6.15
CA GLY A 74 -1.24 20.42 6.94
C GLY A 74 -1.12 20.13 8.44
N GLY A 75 -0.99 18.85 8.83
CA GLY A 75 -1.01 18.41 10.24
C GLY A 75 -2.40 18.38 10.89
N ASP A 76 -3.47 18.65 10.14
CA ASP A 76 -4.85 18.55 10.62
C ASP A 76 -5.23 17.08 10.88
N ARG A 77 -5.73 16.83 12.09
CA ARG A 77 -6.14 15.49 12.56
C ARG A 77 -7.66 15.31 12.59
N ALA A 78 -8.44 16.37 12.33
CA ALA A 78 -9.90 16.33 12.42
C ALA A 78 -10.50 15.25 11.50
N GLY A 79 -9.97 15.08 10.29
CA GLY A 79 -10.42 14.03 9.37
C GLY A 79 -10.15 12.61 9.88
N LEU A 80 -8.98 12.38 10.49
CA LEU A 80 -8.66 11.11 11.14
C LEU A 80 -9.60 10.82 12.31
N GLU A 81 -9.93 11.83 13.11
CA GLU A 81 -10.83 11.71 14.26
C GLU A 81 -12.27 11.38 13.80
N ALA A 82 -12.74 12.03 12.73
CA ALA A 82 -14.03 11.75 12.13
C ALA A 82 -14.13 10.32 11.55
N LEU A 83 -13.08 9.84 10.88
CA LEU A 83 -13.01 8.47 10.36
C LEU A 83 -12.96 7.42 11.46
N ARG A 84 -12.28 7.70 12.58
CA ARG A 84 -12.27 6.81 13.76
C ARG A 84 -13.64 6.73 14.42
N ALA A 85 -14.36 7.85 14.48
CA ALA A 85 -15.72 7.88 15.01
C ALA A 85 -16.72 7.15 14.08
N ASN A 86 -16.46 7.16 12.76
CA ASN A 86 -17.34 6.56 11.74
C ASN A 86 -16.53 5.64 10.81
N PRO A 87 -16.04 4.48 11.29
CA PRO A 87 -15.20 3.62 10.48
C PRO A 87 -15.98 3.05 9.29
N VAL A 88 -15.40 3.13 8.11
CA VAL A 88 -15.93 2.44 6.92
C VAL A 88 -15.75 0.93 7.14
N GLN A 89 -16.84 0.16 7.13
CA GLN A 89 -16.75 -1.29 7.15
C GLN A 89 -16.16 -1.79 5.83
N SER A 90 -14.97 -2.41 5.88
CA SER A 90 -14.42 -3.12 4.73
C SER A 90 -15.35 -4.27 4.35
N LEU A 91 -15.81 -4.28 3.10
CA LEU A 91 -16.58 -5.40 2.54
C LEU A 91 -15.73 -6.67 2.31
N HIS A 92 -14.41 -6.59 2.46
CA HIS A 92 -13.47 -7.64 2.03
C HIS A 92 -12.70 -8.32 3.18
N GLY A 93 -13.07 -8.13 4.44
CA GLY A 93 -12.28 -8.62 5.57
C GLY A 93 -10.91 -7.90 5.64
N GLY A 94 -10.24 -7.99 6.79
CA GLY A 94 -8.88 -7.46 6.92
C GLY A 94 -7.89 -8.38 6.21
N ALA A 95 -6.90 -7.82 5.52
CA ALA A 95 -5.72 -8.58 5.09
C ALA A 95 -4.98 -9.03 6.36
N GLY A 96 -5.27 -10.24 6.84
CA GLY A 96 -4.70 -10.76 8.09
C GLY A 96 -5.47 -11.86 8.83
N GLU A 97 -6.57 -12.39 8.30
CA GLU A 97 -7.11 -13.70 8.74
C GLU A 97 -6.71 -14.82 7.78
#